data_AF-A0A6L7CTW6-F1
#
_entry.id   AF-A0A6L7CTW6-F1
#
_cell.length_a   1.000
_cell.length_b   1.000
_cell.length_c   1.000
_cell.angle_alpha   90.00
_cell.angle_beta   90.00
_cell.angle_gamma   90.00
#
_symmetry.space_group_name_H-M   'P 1'
#
loop_
_entity.id
_entity.type
_entity.pdbx_description
1 polymer ?
#
loop_
_entity_poly.entity_id
_entity_poly.type
_entity_poly.pdbx_seq_one_letter_code
_entity_poly.pdbx_strand_id
1 'polypeptide(L)'
;SLAVVIKNRNGLHVRPASRLVYTLSTFNADMLLEKNGKCVTPESINQIALLQVRYNDTLRLIAKGPEAEEALIAFRQLAEDNFGETEEVVPPTLRPVPPVSGKAFYYQPVLCTVQAKSTLTVEEEQERLRQAIDFTLLDLMTLTAKAEASGLDDIAAIFSGHHTLLDDPELLAA
;
A
#
# COMPACT_ATOMS: atom_id res chain seq x y z
N SER A 1 13.26 21.03 3.26
CA SER A 1 12.45 19.93 3.81
C SER A 1 11.06 20.46 4.14
N LEU A 2 10.04 19.60 4.09
CA LEU A 2 8.64 19.96 4.35
C LEU A 2 8.00 18.91 5.27
N ALA A 3 7.22 19.34 6.24
CA ALA A 3 6.45 18.45 7.10
C ALA A 3 4.95 18.61 6.84
N VAL A 4 4.24 17.48 6.76
CA VAL A 4 2.79 17.41 6.56
C VAL A 4 2.16 16.49 7.60
N VAL A 5 0.90 16.75 7.95
CA VAL A 5 0.12 15.90 8.85
C VAL A 5 -0.76 14.99 8.02
N ILE A 6 -0.70 13.68 8.28
CA ILE A 6 -1.50 12.70 7.55
C ILE A 6 -2.94 12.69 8.06
N LYS A 7 -3.87 13.08 7.21
CA LYS A 7 -5.31 13.13 7.53
C LYS A 7 -6.07 11.88 7.07
N ASN A 8 -5.43 10.97 6.34
CA ASN A 8 -6.00 9.68 5.95
C ASN A 8 -6.31 8.84 7.20
N ARG A 9 -7.58 8.45 7.40
CA ARG A 9 -8.01 7.67 8.59
C ARG A 9 -7.23 6.35 8.76
N ASN A 10 -6.91 5.71 7.64
CA ASN A 10 -6.15 4.45 7.62
C ASN A 10 -4.62 4.67 7.57
N GLY A 11 -4.16 5.91 7.66
CA GLY A 11 -2.75 6.26 7.48
C GLY A 11 -2.28 6.09 6.03
N LEU A 12 -0.98 5.91 5.86
CA LEU A 12 -0.34 5.77 4.55
C LEU A 12 -0.23 4.29 4.18
N HIS A 13 -1.37 3.67 3.83
CA HIS A 13 -1.44 2.30 3.33
C HIS A 13 -1.03 2.20 1.85
N VAL A 14 -1.18 1.01 1.25
CA VAL A 14 -0.67 0.70 -0.10
C VAL A 14 -1.06 1.76 -1.14
N ARG A 15 -2.35 2.03 -1.34
CA ARG A 15 -2.83 3.00 -2.35
C ARG A 15 -2.22 4.43 -2.24
N PRO A 16 -2.34 5.15 -1.11
CA PRO A 16 -1.77 6.49 -0.97
C PRO A 16 -0.23 6.45 -0.92
N ALA A 17 0.38 5.37 -0.43
CA ALA A 17 1.83 5.19 -0.51
C ALA A 17 2.31 4.97 -1.95
N SER A 18 1.60 4.19 -2.78
CA SER A 18 1.91 3.99 -4.20
C SER A 18 1.87 5.31 -4.96
N ARG A 19 0.84 6.14 -4.71
CA ARG A 19 0.77 7.49 -5.31
C ARG A 19 1.93 8.37 -4.88
N LEU A 20 2.29 8.34 -3.59
CA LEU A 20 3.45 9.07 -3.09
C LEU A 20 4.73 8.65 -3.82
N VAL A 21 5.03 7.35 -3.87
CA VAL A 21 6.23 6.82 -4.54
C VAL A 21 6.22 7.21 -6.02
N TYR A 22 5.12 6.99 -6.72
CA TYR A 22 4.99 7.31 -8.13
C TYR A 22 5.28 8.79 -8.40
N THR A 23 4.63 9.70 -7.67
CA THR A 23 4.86 11.14 -7.83
C THR A 23 6.27 11.57 -7.45
N LEU A 24 6.88 10.97 -6.43
CA LEU A 24 8.24 11.33 -6.05
C LEU A 24 9.27 10.76 -7.04
N SER A 25 9.05 9.55 -7.57
CA SER A 25 9.95 8.90 -8.54
C SER A 25 10.11 9.64 -9.87
N THR A 26 9.21 10.58 -10.20
CA THR A 26 9.33 11.39 -11.42
C THR A 26 10.37 12.51 -11.30
N PHE A 27 10.84 12.82 -10.10
CA PHE A 27 11.79 13.91 -9.85
C PHE A 27 13.21 13.37 -9.68
N ASN A 28 14.18 14.07 -10.25
CA ASN A 28 15.60 13.82 -10.08
C ASN A 28 16.13 14.53 -8.82
N ALA A 29 15.82 13.97 -7.65
CA ALA A 29 16.28 14.46 -6.36
C ALA A 29 16.48 13.32 -5.35
N ASP A 30 17.52 13.42 -4.52
CA ASP A 30 17.73 12.55 -3.38
C ASP A 30 16.70 12.89 -2.29
N MET A 31 15.87 11.93 -1.92
CA MET A 31 14.77 12.14 -1.00
C MET A 31 14.81 11.20 0.20
N LEU A 32 14.46 11.74 1.36
CA LEU A 32 14.33 11.01 2.62
C LEU A 32 13.00 11.37 3.27
N LEU A 33 12.23 10.34 3.60
CA LEU A 33 10.98 10.43 4.32
C LEU A 33 11.21 10.07 5.79
N GLU A 34 10.79 10.94 6.70
CA GLU A 34 11.03 10.79 8.11
C GLU A 34 9.75 10.86 8.92
N LYS A 35 9.63 9.93 9.88
CA LYS A 35 8.60 9.94 10.91
C LYS A 35 9.23 9.58 12.26
N ASN A 36 9.06 10.44 13.26
CA ASN A 36 9.51 10.21 14.64
C ASN A 36 10.98 9.74 14.75
N GLY A 37 11.88 10.31 13.93
CA GLY A 37 13.30 9.96 13.91
C GLY A 37 13.67 8.69 13.12
N LYS A 38 12.70 7.97 12.56
CA LYS A 38 12.96 6.92 11.55
C LYS A 38 12.98 7.55 10.17
N CYS A 39 13.99 7.25 9.37
CA CYS A 39 14.16 7.75 8.01
C CYS A 39 14.18 6.58 7.03
N VAL A 40 13.52 6.75 5.88
CA VAL A 40 13.52 5.80 4.76
C VAL A 40 13.58 6.56 3.45
N THR A 41 13.99 5.92 2.35
CA THR A 41 13.88 6.54 1.02
C THR A 41 12.47 6.29 0.46
N PRO A 42 11.83 7.30 -0.15
CA PRO A 42 10.47 7.15 -0.70
C PRO A 42 10.47 6.50 -2.09
N GLU A 43 11.47 5.66 -2.39
CA GLU A 43 11.60 4.95 -3.66
C GLU A 43 10.82 3.63 -3.66
N SER A 44 10.58 3.08 -2.46
CA SER A 44 9.86 1.83 -2.28
C SER A 44 8.66 2.00 -1.35
N ILE A 45 7.54 1.38 -1.74
CA ILE A 45 6.35 1.28 -0.91
C ILE A 45 6.64 0.44 0.35
N ASN A 46 7.52 -0.58 0.26
CA ASN A 46 7.92 -1.38 1.42
C ASN A 46 8.58 -0.51 2.48
N GLN A 47 9.48 0.37 2.05
CA GLN A 47 10.16 1.32 2.94
C GLN A 47 9.19 2.29 3.62
N ILE A 48 8.21 2.79 2.88
CA ILE A 48 7.15 3.63 3.45
C ILE A 48 6.29 2.85 4.46
N ALA A 49 5.99 1.58 4.16
CA ALA A 49 5.24 0.71 5.07
C ALA A 49 6.01 0.49 6.40
N LEU A 50 7.34 0.43 6.38
CA LEU A 50 8.18 0.32 7.59
C LEU A 50 8.08 1.54 8.53
N LEU A 51 7.77 2.74 8.00
CA LEU A 51 7.48 3.91 8.84
C LEU A 51 6.15 3.80 9.60
N GLN A 52 5.26 2.89 9.16
CA GLN A 52 3.95 2.64 9.77
C GLN A 52 3.17 3.93 10.02
N VAL A 53 3.08 4.81 9.03
CA VAL A 53 2.48 6.15 9.17
C VAL A 53 0.97 6.03 9.37
N ARG A 54 0.45 6.61 10.46
CA ARG A 54 -0.96 6.56 10.88
C ARG A 54 -1.64 7.92 10.76
N TYR A 55 -2.96 7.92 10.95
CA TYR A 55 -3.74 9.14 11.09
C TYR A 55 -3.16 10.06 12.17
N ASN A 56 -3.07 11.35 11.87
CA ASN A 56 -2.47 12.42 12.66
C ASN A 56 -0.95 12.32 12.91
N ASP A 57 -0.24 11.39 12.26
CA ASP A 57 1.22 11.42 12.29
C ASP A 57 1.76 12.59 11.45
N THR A 58 2.92 13.10 11.88
CA THR A 58 3.68 14.09 11.11
C THR A 58 4.73 13.38 10.27
N LEU A 59 4.68 13.58 8.96
CA LEU A 59 5.61 13.02 7.99
C LEU A 59 6.46 14.15 7.41
N ARG A 60 7.78 14.02 7.48
CA ARG A 60 8.74 15.02 6.99
C ARG A 60 9.46 14.50 5.76
N LEU A 61 9.32 15.19 4.63
CA LEU A 61 10.09 14.95 3.41
C LEU A 61 11.31 15.88 3.38
N ILE A 62 12.48 15.30 3.18
CA ILE A 62 13.76 15.98 3.01
C ILE A 62 14.22 15.68 1.59
N ALA A 63 14.28 16.69 0.72
CA ALA A 63 14.77 16.56 -0.65
C ALA A 63 16.06 17.35 -0.82
N LYS A 64 17.00 16.82 -1.63
CA LYS A 64 18.25 17.47 -2.05
C LYS A 64 18.48 17.16 -3.53
N GLY A 65 18.92 18.16 -4.29
CA GLY A 65 19.17 17.99 -5.73
C GLY A 65 18.58 19.11 -6.57
N PRO A 66 18.67 18.99 -7.90
CA PRO A 66 18.23 20.02 -8.83
C PRO A 66 16.71 20.25 -8.81
N GLU A 67 15.91 19.18 -8.59
CA GLU A 67 14.44 19.24 -8.57
C GLU A 67 13.84 19.12 -7.16
N ALA A 68 14.64 19.46 -6.15
CA ALA A 68 14.25 19.29 -4.74
C ALA A 68 13.09 20.20 -4.34
N GLU A 69 12.97 21.39 -4.92
CA GLU A 69 11.91 22.33 -4.58
C GLU A 69 10.58 21.89 -5.21
N GLU A 70 10.61 21.45 -6.46
CA GLU A 70 9.47 20.88 -7.20
C GLU A 70 8.92 19.64 -6.50
N ALA A 71 9.80 18.72 -6.06
CA ALA A 71 9.39 17.52 -5.32
C ALA A 71 8.70 17.87 -3.99
N LEU A 72 9.18 18.88 -3.26
CA LEU A 72 8.54 19.35 -2.02
C LEU A 72 7.17 20.00 -2.29
N ILE A 73 7.01 20.70 -3.41
CA ILE A 73 5.73 21.27 -3.83
C ILE A 73 4.74 20.16 -4.19
N ALA A 74 5.16 19.16 -4.97
CA ALA A 74 4.32 18.02 -5.32
C ALA A 74 3.88 17.23 -4.07
N PHE A 75 4.79 17.02 -3.11
CA PHE A 75 4.47 16.39 -1.84
C PHE A 75 3.42 17.16 -1.03
N ARG A 76 3.50 18.50 -1.01
CA ARG A 76 2.48 19.35 -0.38
C ARG A 76 1.12 19.13 -1.03
N GLN A 77 1.07 19.17 -2.36
CA GLN A 77 -0.17 19.01 -3.12
C GLN A 77 -0.81 17.64 -2.87
N LEU A 78 0.00 16.58 -2.85
CA LEU A 78 -0.47 15.25 -2.47
C LEU A 78 -1.07 15.22 -1.06
N ALA A 79 -0.42 15.86 -0.08
CA ALA A 79 -0.96 15.91 1.27
C ALA A 79 -2.27 16.72 1.37
N GLU A 80 -2.42 17.78 0.57
CA GLU A 80 -3.65 18.58 0.47
C GLU A 80 -4.80 17.79 -0.19
N ASP A 81 -4.49 16.95 -1.17
CA ASP A 81 -5.41 16.01 -1.82
C ASP A 81 -5.66 14.73 -0.98
N ASN A 82 -5.17 14.65 0.27
CA ASN A 82 -5.21 13.43 1.10
C ASN A 82 -4.64 12.20 0.37
N PHE A 83 -3.60 12.37 -0.45
CA PHE A 83 -3.02 11.34 -1.30
C PHE A 83 -4.08 10.65 -2.20
N GLY A 84 -5.11 11.44 -2.53
CA GLY A 84 -6.43 11.14 -3.13
C GLY A 84 -7.11 9.87 -2.68
N GLU A 85 -7.22 9.74 -1.36
CA GLU A 85 -8.35 9.06 -0.74
C GLU A 85 -9.55 10.03 -0.68
N THR A 86 -10.67 9.64 -1.28
CA THR A 86 -11.96 10.30 -1.10
C THR A 86 -12.69 9.66 0.08
N GLU A 87 -12.97 10.45 1.13
CA GLU A 87 -13.80 9.98 2.24
C GLU A 87 -15.27 9.83 1.80
N GLU A 88 -15.61 8.72 1.15
CA GLU A 88 -17.00 8.25 1.11
C GLU A 88 -17.21 7.25 2.24
N VAL A 89 -17.50 7.77 3.42
CA VAL A 89 -18.15 6.98 4.47
C VAL A 89 -19.34 7.78 4.95
N VAL A 90 -20.47 7.63 4.25
CA VAL A 90 -21.77 7.85 4.89
C VAL A 90 -21.91 6.72 5.89
N PRO A 91 -21.82 6.96 7.22
CA PRO A 91 -22.07 5.91 8.18
C PRO A 91 -23.48 5.37 7.90
N PRO A 92 -23.69 4.05 7.84
CA PRO A 92 -25.03 3.51 7.66
C PRO A 92 -25.89 4.05 8.80
N THR A 93 -26.84 4.92 8.49
CA THR A 93 -27.86 5.34 9.46
C THR A 93 -28.59 4.09 9.88
N LEU A 94 -28.32 3.62 11.10
CA LEU A 94 -29.03 2.51 11.72
C LEU A 94 -30.48 2.92 11.89
N ARG A 95 -31.33 2.52 10.94
CA ARG A 95 -32.79 2.60 11.12
C ARG A 95 -33.20 1.47 12.04
N PRO A 96 -34.08 1.69 13.03
CA PRO A 96 -34.68 0.60 13.79
C PRO A 96 -35.40 -0.34 12.81
N VAL A 97 -34.87 -1.55 12.66
CA VAL A 97 -35.49 -2.60 11.84
C VAL A 97 -36.41 -3.41 12.74
N PRO A 98 -37.66 -3.70 12.34
CA PRO A 98 -38.53 -4.57 13.12
C PRO A 98 -37.90 -5.96 13.29
N PRO A 99 -38.18 -6.67 14.41
CA PRO A 99 -37.65 -8.01 14.62
C PRO A 99 -38.16 -8.94 13.51
N VAL A 100 -37.22 -9.60 12.82
CA VAL A 100 -37.50 -10.61 11.79
C VAL A 100 -37.21 -12.01 12.33
N SER A 101 -38.06 -12.97 11.99
CA SER A 101 -37.90 -14.38 12.35
C SER A 101 -37.80 -15.23 11.09
N GLY A 102 -36.91 -16.23 11.10
CA GLY A 102 -36.65 -17.09 9.96
C GLY A 102 -35.82 -18.32 10.35
N LYS A 103 -35.70 -19.27 9.43
CA LYS A 103 -34.82 -20.44 9.61
C LYS A 103 -33.38 -20.03 9.36
N ALA A 104 -32.50 -20.21 10.34
CA ALA A 104 -31.06 -20.02 10.19
C ALA A 104 -30.38 -21.39 10.08
N PHE A 105 -29.43 -21.51 9.16
CA PHE A 105 -28.49 -22.63 9.14
C PHE A 105 -27.28 -22.23 9.99
N TYR A 106 -27.07 -22.95 11.09
CA TYR A 106 -25.87 -22.79 11.89
C TYR A 106 -24.78 -23.69 11.29
N TYR A 107 -23.92 -23.08 10.46
CA TYR A 107 -22.76 -23.77 9.91
C TYR A 107 -21.61 -23.71 10.93
N GLN A 108 -21.17 -24.88 11.40
CA GLN A 108 -19.91 -25.00 12.11
C GLN A 108 -18.82 -25.35 11.08
N PRO A 109 -17.93 -24.40 10.74
CA PRO A 109 -16.80 -24.71 9.88
C PRO A 109 -15.92 -25.74 10.59
N VAL A 110 -15.59 -26.82 9.88
CA VAL A 110 -14.45 -27.66 10.28
C VAL A 110 -13.22 -26.81 10.02
N LEU A 111 -12.58 -26.35 11.09
CA LEU A 111 -11.31 -25.63 10.98
C LEU A 111 -10.31 -26.57 10.31
N CYS A 112 -9.77 -26.15 9.16
CA CYS A 112 -8.71 -26.89 8.49
C CYS A 112 -7.51 -26.98 9.44
N THR A 113 -6.99 -28.19 9.64
CA THR A 113 -5.71 -28.39 10.30
C THR A 113 -4.61 -27.83 9.41
N VAL A 114 -4.11 -26.64 9.76
CA VAL A 114 -2.95 -26.03 9.12
C VAL A 114 -1.71 -26.81 9.56
N GLN A 115 -1.02 -27.46 8.62
CA GLN A 115 0.31 -28.02 8.90
C GLN A 115 1.31 -26.87 9.06
N ALA A 116 1.73 -26.64 10.30
CA ALA A 116 2.52 -25.46 10.67
C ALA A 116 4.02 -25.54 10.30
N LYS A 117 4.49 -26.65 9.74
CA LYS A 117 5.88 -26.81 9.31
C LYS A 117 5.94 -27.47 7.95
N SER A 118 6.64 -26.80 7.03
CA SER A 118 7.03 -27.41 5.78
C SER A 118 7.99 -28.57 6.02
N THR A 119 7.91 -29.58 5.16
CA THR A 119 8.87 -30.69 5.10
C THR A 119 10.05 -30.40 4.18
N LEU A 120 10.05 -29.24 3.51
CA LEU A 120 11.08 -28.80 2.58
C LEU A 120 12.30 -28.23 3.31
N THR A 121 13.46 -28.25 2.66
CA THR A 121 14.65 -27.53 3.15
C THR A 121 14.45 -26.01 3.03
N VAL A 122 15.34 -25.23 3.64
CA VAL A 122 15.31 -23.77 3.55
C VAL A 122 15.45 -23.33 2.09
N GLU A 123 16.34 -23.96 1.33
CA GLU A 123 16.57 -23.65 -0.08
C GLU A 123 15.35 -23.98 -0.94
N GLU A 124 14.69 -25.11 -0.68
CA GLU A 124 13.46 -25.51 -1.37
C GLU A 124 12.28 -24.59 -1.05
N GLU A 125 12.15 -24.13 0.20
CA GLU A 125 11.15 -23.12 0.57
C GLU A 125 11.45 -21.75 -0.05
N GLN A 126 12.72 -21.34 -0.11
CA GLN A 126 13.12 -20.08 -0.76
C GLN A 126 12.82 -20.12 -2.26
N GLU A 127 13.10 -21.23 -2.92
CA GLU A 127 12.79 -21.40 -4.35
C GLU A 127 11.28 -21.42 -4.59
N ARG A 128 10.53 -22.12 -3.75
CA ARG A 128 9.05 -22.12 -3.81
C ARG A 128 8.47 -20.72 -3.61
N LEU A 129 9.01 -19.95 -2.67
CA LEU A 129 8.61 -18.56 -2.44
C LEU A 129 8.89 -17.70 -3.68
N ARG A 130 10.09 -17.82 -4.27
CA ARG A 130 10.47 -17.07 -5.47
C ARG A 130 9.53 -17.36 -6.64
N GLN A 131 9.24 -18.63 -6.89
CA GLN A 131 8.29 -19.04 -7.94
C GLN A 131 6.87 -18.50 -7.68
N ALA A 132 6.43 -18.47 -6.43
CA ALA A 132 5.14 -17.91 -6.07
C ALA A 132 5.09 -16.38 -6.27
N ILE A 133 6.17 -15.66 -5.97
CA ILE A 133 6.31 -14.23 -6.24
C ILE A 133 6.25 -13.98 -7.76
N ASP A 134 7.04 -14.71 -8.55
CA ASP A 134 7.06 -14.56 -10.02
C ASP A 134 5.68 -14.79 -10.64
N PHE A 135 4.97 -15.84 -10.20
CA PHE A 135 3.61 -16.11 -10.66
C PHE A 135 2.64 -14.98 -10.29
N THR A 136 2.76 -14.45 -9.07
CA THR A 136 1.89 -13.38 -8.57
C THR A 136 2.15 -12.06 -9.29
N LEU A 137 3.42 -11.73 -9.60
CA LEU A 137 3.77 -10.55 -10.40
C LEU A 137 3.11 -10.59 -11.77
N LEU A 138 3.15 -11.75 -12.45
CA LEU A 138 2.49 -11.94 -13.74
C LEU A 138 0.96 -11.78 -13.66
N ASP A 139 0.35 -12.31 -12.59
CA ASP A 139 -1.10 -12.18 -12.37
C ASP A 139 -1.49 -10.71 -12.10
N LEU A 140 -0.73 -10.00 -11.27
CA LEU A 140 -0.95 -8.58 -10.99
C LEU A 140 -0.80 -7.71 -12.23
N MET A 141 0.18 -8.00 -13.09
CA MET A 141 0.33 -7.30 -14.38
C MET A 141 -0.88 -7.53 -15.28
N THR A 142 -1.39 -8.77 -15.33
CA THR A 142 -2.59 -9.13 -16.09
C THR A 142 -3.84 -8.42 -15.56
N LEU A 143 -4.00 -8.37 -14.24
CA LEU A 143 -5.11 -7.68 -13.57
C LEU A 143 -5.05 -6.16 -13.76
N THR A 144 -3.86 -5.57 -13.74
CA THR A 144 -3.64 -4.14 -14.02
C THR A 144 -4.14 -3.80 -15.43
N ALA A 145 -3.65 -4.50 -16.45
CA ALA A 145 -4.06 -4.29 -17.84
C ALA A 145 -5.58 -4.49 -18.04
N LYS A 146 -6.18 -5.47 -17.35
CA LYS A 146 -7.63 -5.71 -17.40
C LYS A 146 -8.44 -4.57 -16.77
N ALA A 147 -7.97 -4.03 -15.65
CA ALA A 147 -8.61 -2.91 -14.98
C ALA A 147 -8.54 -1.62 -15.82
N GLU A 148 -7.38 -1.32 -16.40
CA GLU A 148 -7.18 -0.18 -17.32
C GLU A 148 -8.07 -0.30 -18.57
N ALA A 149 -8.12 -1.48 -19.20
CA ALA A 149 -8.99 -1.74 -20.34
C ALA A 149 -10.49 -1.58 -20.01
N SER A 150 -10.85 -1.68 -18.74
CA SER A 150 -12.21 -1.49 -18.23
C SER A 150 -12.48 -0.06 -17.73
N GLY A 151 -11.50 0.85 -17.81
CA GLY A 151 -11.59 2.23 -17.30
C GLY A 151 -11.63 2.34 -15.77
N LEU A 152 -11.10 1.32 -15.07
CA LEU A 152 -11.08 1.25 -13.61
C LEU A 152 -9.70 1.66 -13.08
N ASP A 153 -9.29 2.90 -13.35
CA ASP A 153 -7.94 3.40 -13.07
C ASP A 153 -7.58 3.31 -11.58
N ASP A 154 -8.55 3.56 -10.69
CA ASP A 154 -8.37 3.40 -9.25
C ASP A 154 -8.03 1.96 -8.82
N ILE A 155 -8.60 0.98 -9.53
CA ILE A 155 -8.36 -0.45 -9.27
C ILE A 155 -7.04 -0.88 -9.90
N ALA A 156 -6.72 -0.38 -11.10
CA ALA A 156 -5.42 -0.61 -11.74
C ALA A 156 -4.27 -0.11 -10.86
N ALA A 157 -4.43 1.07 -10.25
CA ALA A 157 -3.45 1.63 -9.31
C ALA A 157 -3.21 0.72 -8.09
N ILE A 158 -4.24 0.01 -7.61
CA ILE A 158 -4.08 -0.95 -6.50
C ILE A 158 -3.21 -2.14 -6.96
N PHE A 159 -3.49 -2.73 -8.12
CA PHE A 159 -2.71 -3.88 -8.62
C PHE A 159 -1.26 -3.50 -8.95
N SER A 160 -1.07 -2.35 -9.59
CA SER A 160 0.24 -1.77 -9.86
C SER A 160 1.03 -1.56 -8.56
N GLY A 161 0.40 -1.03 -7.52
CA GLY A 161 1.02 -0.85 -6.21
C GLY A 161 1.50 -2.17 -5.58
N HIS A 162 0.72 -3.25 -5.68
CA HIS A 162 1.13 -4.57 -5.19
C HIS A 162 2.24 -5.20 -6.05
N HIS A 163 2.27 -4.91 -7.35
CA HIS A 163 3.34 -5.36 -8.21
C HIS A 163 4.66 -4.71 -7.79
N THR A 164 4.70 -3.40 -7.60
CA THR A 164 5.91 -2.68 -7.14
C THR A 164 6.40 -3.17 -5.77
N LEU A 165 5.48 -3.57 -4.87
CA LEU A 165 5.86 -4.15 -3.58
C LEU A 165 6.59 -5.49 -3.70
N LEU A 166 6.14 -6.35 -4.62
CA LEU A 166 6.69 -7.69 -4.82
C LEU A 166 7.94 -7.73 -5.71
N ASP A 167 8.09 -6.76 -6.60
CA ASP A 167 9.24 -6.61 -7.51
C ASP A 167 10.43 -5.89 -6.86
N ASP A 168 10.26 -5.44 -5.60
CA ASP A 168 11.30 -4.75 -4.85
C ASP A 168 12.44 -5.71 -4.47
N PRO A 169 13.69 -5.46 -4.89
CA PRO A 169 14.84 -6.31 -4.56
C PRO A 169 15.13 -6.38 -3.06
N GLU A 170 14.70 -5.40 -2.26
CA GLU A 170 14.84 -5.46 -0.80
C GLU A 170 13.98 -6.55 -0.17
N LEU A 171 12.87 -6.95 -0.81
CA LEU A 171 11.98 -8.00 -0.31
C LEU A 171 12.69 -9.35 -0.22
N LEU A 172 13.60 -9.62 -1.15
CA LEU A 172 14.35 -10.88 -1.25
C LEU A 172 15.69 -10.85 -0.50
N ALA A 173 16.08 -9.69 0.03
CA ALA A 173 17.34 -9.50 0.74
C ALA A 173 17.24 -9.73 2.27
N ALA A 174 16.03 -9.92 2.79
CA ALA A 174 15.72 -10.16 4.21
C ALA A 174 15.68 -11.66 4.57
#